data_AF-A0A9P4X119-F1
#
_entry.id   AF-A0A9P4X119-F1
#
_cell.length_a   1.000
_cell.length_b   1.000
_cell.length_c   1.000
_cell.angle_alpha   90.00
_cell.angle_beta   90.00
_cell.angle_gamma   90.00
#
_symmetry.space_group_name_H-M   'P 1'
#
loop_
_entity.id
_entity.type
_entity.pdbx_description
1 polymer ?
#
loop_
_entity_poly.entity_id
_entity_poly.type
_entity_poly.pdbx_seq_one_letter_code
_entity_poly.pdbx_strand_id
1 'polypeptide(L)'
;MDSDDDMPQLSGDALSALKEFYGERDARQKQFEALKSQAEDDFDGKLSMDAFTEDWNVSQFWYSDETATVLARQLLDGATDETRIAVVSAPSAFIQLKNLLASGEYKCRPQIRLLEIDERFNVFKEFVHYDFEKALQLPPELKGSFDRIIVDPPFLSDDCQTKATLTVRWLAKGWTPETVRIIACTGERMETIITGKLYGKAGVKTTDYDIKHAKGLSNEFRTYANFECDAWKWAAP
;
A
#
# COMPACT_ATOMS: atom_id res chain seq x y z
N MET A 1 -58.84 -17.96 -21.33
CA MET A 1 -58.98 -16.50 -21.28
C MET A 1 -57.89 -16.00 -20.36
N ASP A 2 -57.07 -15.13 -20.92
CA ASP A 2 -55.73 -14.72 -20.52
C ASP A 2 -55.59 -14.25 -19.07
N SER A 3 -54.49 -14.65 -18.45
CA SER A 3 -53.83 -13.88 -17.40
C SER A 3 -52.39 -13.60 -17.84
N ASP A 4 -52.25 -12.85 -18.93
CA ASP A 4 -50.96 -12.30 -19.35
C ASP A 4 -50.61 -11.10 -18.45
N ASP A 5 -49.61 -11.33 -17.60
CA ASP A 5 -48.35 -10.59 -17.68
C ASP A 5 -48.38 -9.08 -17.37
N ASP A 6 -48.63 -8.74 -16.10
CA ASP A 6 -48.19 -7.45 -15.53
C ASP A 6 -46.73 -7.61 -15.04
N MET A 7 -45.81 -7.81 -15.98
CA MET A 7 -44.38 -7.73 -15.69
C MET A 7 -44.06 -6.31 -15.19
N PRO A 8 -43.50 -6.14 -13.98
CA PRO A 8 -43.15 -4.82 -13.48
C PRO A 8 -42.13 -4.14 -14.41
N GLN A 9 -42.56 -3.07 -15.09
CA GLN A 9 -41.68 -2.26 -15.93
C GLN A 9 -40.85 -1.30 -15.06
N LEU A 10 -39.54 -1.29 -15.27
CA LEU A 10 -38.63 -0.35 -14.63
C LEU A 10 -39.02 1.09 -15.00
N SER A 11 -39.10 1.98 -14.02
CA SER A 11 -39.34 3.40 -14.27
C SER A 11 -38.22 4.01 -15.13
N GLY A 12 -38.51 5.08 -15.86
CA GLY A 12 -37.50 5.78 -16.69
C GLY A 12 -36.26 6.21 -15.91
N ASP A 13 -36.46 6.56 -14.63
CA ASP A 13 -35.37 6.90 -13.71
C ASP A 13 -34.54 5.67 -13.33
N ALA A 14 -35.18 4.52 -13.08
CA ALA A 14 -34.47 3.28 -12.79
C ALA A 14 -33.67 2.77 -14.00
N LEU A 15 -34.18 2.94 -15.22
CA LEU A 15 -33.46 2.61 -16.46
C LEU A 15 -32.26 3.52 -16.71
N SER A 16 -32.37 4.81 -16.36
CA SER A 16 -31.27 5.77 -16.51
C SER A 16 -30.15 5.48 -15.51
N ALA A 17 -30.51 5.23 -14.24
CA ALA A 17 -29.57 4.80 -13.21
C ALA A 17 -28.88 3.47 -13.56
N LEU A 18 -29.61 2.51 -14.15
CA LEU A 18 -29.03 1.27 -14.64
C LEU A 18 -28.00 1.51 -15.76
N LYS A 19 -28.31 2.39 -16.72
CA LYS A 19 -27.40 2.72 -17.82
C LYS A 19 -26.13 3.42 -17.34
N GLU A 20 -26.25 4.35 -16.41
CA GLU A 20 -25.10 4.99 -15.77
C GLU A 20 -24.25 3.94 -15.04
N PHE A 21 -24.87 3.06 -14.25
CA PHE A 21 -24.19 1.99 -13.55
C PHE A 21 -23.44 1.03 -14.49
N TYR A 22 -24.07 0.60 -15.60
CA TYR A 22 -23.39 -0.25 -16.60
C TYR A 22 -22.28 0.50 -17.33
N GLY A 23 -22.46 1.79 -17.64
CA GLY A 23 -21.44 2.61 -18.28
C GLY A 23 -20.20 2.80 -17.39
N GLU A 24 -20.40 3.09 -16.10
CA GLU A 24 -19.32 3.15 -15.11
C GLU A 24 -18.61 1.80 -14.96
N ARG A 25 -19.37 0.70 -14.92
CA ARG A 25 -18.80 -0.65 -14.83
C ARG A 25 -17.95 -1.00 -16.04
N ASP A 26 -18.42 -0.71 -17.25
CA ASP A 26 -17.69 -0.97 -18.50
C ASP A 26 -16.46 -0.07 -18.65
N ALA A 27 -16.54 1.19 -18.23
CA ALA A 27 -15.39 2.10 -18.20
C ALA A 27 -14.32 1.61 -17.21
N ARG A 28 -14.73 1.17 -16.02
CA ARG A 28 -13.86 0.59 -15.01
C ARG A 28 -13.24 -0.73 -15.47
N GLN A 29 -14.01 -1.58 -16.15
CA GLN A 29 -13.52 -2.82 -16.75
C GLN A 29 -12.46 -2.54 -17.83
N LYS A 30 -12.68 -1.55 -18.72
CA LYS A 30 -11.69 -1.15 -19.74
C LYS A 30 -10.43 -0.55 -19.13
N GLN A 31 -10.57 0.29 -18.10
CA GLN A 31 -9.42 0.82 -17.37
C GLN A 31 -8.64 -0.31 -16.67
N PHE A 32 -9.34 -1.27 -16.07
CA PHE A 32 -8.75 -2.43 -15.43
C PHE A 32 -8.03 -3.34 -16.44
N GLU A 33 -8.62 -3.59 -17.61
CA GLU A 33 -8.00 -4.33 -18.70
C GLU A 33 -6.78 -3.61 -19.28
N ALA A 34 -6.84 -2.28 -19.42
CA ALA A 34 -5.70 -1.47 -19.84
C ALA A 34 -4.57 -1.51 -18.80
N LEU A 35 -4.89 -1.34 -17.51
CA LEU A 35 -3.94 -1.46 -16.40
C LEU A 35 -3.31 -2.85 -16.31
N LYS A 36 -4.12 -3.90 -16.49
CA LYS A 36 -3.65 -5.29 -16.44
C LYS A 36 -2.73 -5.61 -17.61
N SER A 37 -3.11 -5.23 -18.84
CA SER A 37 -2.22 -5.34 -20.00
C SER A 37 -0.93 -4.55 -19.81
N GLN A 38 -0.99 -3.38 -19.17
CA GLN A 38 0.18 -2.55 -18.86
C GLN A 38 1.03 -3.08 -17.69
N ALA A 39 0.47 -3.89 -16.79
CA ALA A 39 1.15 -4.47 -15.65
C ALA A 39 1.80 -5.84 -15.96
N GLU A 40 1.28 -6.55 -16.97
CA GLU A 40 1.78 -7.84 -17.45
C GLU A 40 2.99 -7.69 -18.40
N ASP A 41 3.00 -6.67 -19.25
CA ASP A 41 4.15 -6.32 -20.09
C ASP A 41 5.14 -5.46 -19.29
N ASP A 42 6.43 -5.82 -19.28
CA ASP A 42 7.47 -5.06 -18.57
C ASP A 42 7.41 -3.57 -18.97
N PHE A 43 6.94 -2.78 -18.00
CA PHE A 43 6.43 -1.43 -18.14
C PHE A 43 7.38 -0.40 -18.77
N ASP A 44 6.91 0.37 -19.76
CA ASP A 44 7.63 1.49 -20.43
C ASP A 44 6.95 2.88 -20.18
N GLY A 45 5.96 2.97 -19.27
CA GLY A 45 5.19 4.20 -18.98
C GLY A 45 5.45 4.84 -17.60
N LYS A 46 4.56 5.73 -17.11
CA LYS A 46 4.48 6.15 -15.68
C LYS A 46 3.10 5.79 -15.10
N LEU A 47 3.05 4.95 -14.07
CA LEU A 47 1.82 4.59 -13.36
C LEU A 47 1.44 5.75 -12.43
N SER A 48 0.14 6.06 -12.35
CA SER A 48 -0.39 7.09 -11.44
C SER A 48 -1.39 6.48 -10.46
N MET A 49 -1.40 7.03 -9.25
CA MET A 49 -2.44 6.74 -8.25
C MET A 49 -3.82 7.29 -8.66
N ASP A 50 -3.90 8.18 -9.65
CA ASP A 50 -5.18 8.72 -10.16
C ASP A 50 -6.10 7.62 -10.73
N ALA A 51 -5.53 6.49 -11.14
CA ALA A 51 -6.28 5.33 -11.60
C ALA A 51 -6.99 4.56 -10.46
N PHE A 52 -6.65 4.87 -9.20
CA PHE A 52 -7.17 4.20 -8.01
C PHE A 52 -7.82 5.23 -7.07
N THR A 53 -9.14 5.42 -7.16
CA THR A 53 -9.87 6.36 -6.29
C THR A 53 -9.82 5.95 -4.82
N GLU A 54 -9.42 6.84 -3.91
CA GLU A 54 -9.45 6.58 -2.45
C GLU A 54 -10.83 6.12 -1.96
N ASP A 55 -10.86 5.08 -1.12
CA ASP A 55 -12.06 4.67 -0.38
C ASP A 55 -11.92 4.97 1.11
N TRP A 56 -12.72 5.92 1.58
CA TRP A 56 -12.70 6.38 2.96
C TRP A 56 -13.27 5.34 3.94
N ASN A 57 -14.08 4.39 3.48
CA ASN A 57 -14.64 3.34 4.33
C ASN A 57 -13.58 2.36 4.83
N VAL A 58 -12.49 2.22 4.07
CA VAL A 58 -11.32 1.42 4.43
C VAL A 58 -10.12 2.30 4.83
N SER A 59 -10.37 3.59 5.11
CA SER A 59 -9.37 4.58 5.51
C SER A 59 -8.16 4.69 4.58
N GLN A 60 -8.42 4.67 3.27
CA GLN A 60 -7.37 4.86 2.27
C GLN A 60 -7.08 6.34 2.04
N PHE A 61 -5.83 6.73 2.23
CA PHE A 61 -5.34 8.07 1.93
C PHE A 61 -4.01 7.95 1.18
N TRP A 62 -3.94 8.55 0.00
CA TRP A 62 -2.75 8.41 -0.84
C TRP A 62 -1.70 9.44 -0.47
N TYR A 63 -0.44 9.00 -0.41
CA TYR A 63 0.69 9.92 -0.32
C TYR A 63 0.74 10.83 -1.55
N SER A 64 1.30 12.02 -1.35
CA SER A 64 1.75 12.84 -2.48
C SER A 64 2.81 12.08 -3.28
N ASP A 65 2.93 12.39 -4.58
CA ASP A 65 3.94 11.79 -5.47
C ASP A 65 5.35 11.93 -4.87
N GLU A 66 5.68 13.12 -4.35
CA GLU A 66 6.97 13.41 -3.70
C GLU A 66 7.23 12.46 -2.52
N THR A 67 6.26 12.36 -1.61
CA THR A 67 6.37 11.49 -0.43
C THR A 67 6.52 10.02 -0.82
N ALA A 68 5.68 9.53 -1.72
CA ALA A 68 5.74 8.15 -2.19
C ALA A 68 7.07 7.85 -2.89
N THR A 69 7.61 8.79 -3.67
CA THR A 69 8.92 8.65 -4.32
C THR A 69 10.05 8.59 -3.28
N VAL A 70 10.05 9.45 -2.27
CA VAL A 70 11.08 9.43 -1.20
C VAL A 70 11.07 8.08 -0.48
N LEU A 71 9.90 7.59 -0.06
CA LEU A 71 9.75 6.31 0.62
C LEU A 71 10.21 5.13 -0.26
N ALA A 72 9.80 5.12 -1.53
CA ALA A 72 10.21 4.09 -2.50
C ALA A 72 11.73 4.08 -2.73
N ARG A 73 12.37 5.25 -2.79
CA ARG A 73 13.84 5.35 -2.91
C ARG A 73 14.54 4.74 -1.71
N GLN A 74 14.04 4.95 -0.49
CA GLN A 74 14.64 4.34 0.70
C GLN A 74 14.47 2.81 0.74
N LEU A 75 13.40 2.28 0.14
CA LEU A 75 13.23 0.84 -0.06
C LEU A 75 14.19 0.28 -1.13
N LEU A 76 14.59 1.07 -2.13
CA LEU A 76 15.54 0.65 -3.19
C LEU A 76 17.00 0.96 -2.87
N ASP A 77 17.30 1.82 -1.89
CA ASP A 77 18.66 2.23 -1.55
C ASP A 77 19.57 1.04 -1.19
N GLY A 78 20.56 0.73 -2.02
CA GLY A 78 21.42 -0.44 -1.85
C GLY A 78 20.69 -1.79 -1.98
N ALA A 79 19.52 -1.83 -2.63
CA ALA A 79 18.84 -3.08 -2.95
C ALA A 79 19.56 -3.82 -4.08
N THR A 80 19.54 -5.15 -4.02
CA THR A 80 20.08 -6.07 -5.01
C THR A 80 18.96 -6.93 -5.61
N ASP A 81 19.28 -7.78 -6.59
CA ASP A 81 18.32 -8.71 -7.19
C ASP A 81 17.76 -9.72 -6.17
N GLU A 82 18.51 -10.02 -5.11
CA GLU A 82 18.12 -10.91 -4.02
C GLU A 82 17.27 -10.22 -2.94
N THR A 83 17.17 -8.90 -2.98
CA THR A 83 16.44 -8.14 -1.97
C THR A 83 14.94 -8.39 -2.09
N ARG A 84 14.28 -8.65 -0.96
CA ARG A 84 12.82 -8.84 -0.88
C ARG A 84 12.17 -7.66 -0.16
N ILE A 85 11.24 -6.99 -0.84
CA ILE A 85 10.53 -5.79 -0.36
C ILE A 85 9.04 -6.10 -0.17
N ALA A 86 8.51 -5.88 1.03
CA ALA A 86 7.08 -5.92 1.28
C ALA A 86 6.53 -4.50 1.44
N VAL A 87 5.41 -4.24 0.76
CA VAL A 87 4.62 -3.02 0.89
C VAL A 87 3.28 -3.41 1.49
N VAL A 88 3.02 -3.00 2.73
CA VAL A 88 1.82 -3.40 3.48
C VAL A 88 0.92 -2.18 3.63
N SER A 89 -0.24 -2.20 2.98
CA SER A 89 -1.25 -1.13 3.03
C SER A 89 -0.74 0.26 2.59
N ALA A 90 0.34 0.32 1.81
CA ALA A 90 0.96 1.57 1.34
C ALA A 90 1.08 1.61 -0.21
N PRO A 91 -0.04 1.50 -0.96
CA PRO A 91 0.00 1.32 -2.42
C PRO A 91 0.66 2.48 -3.18
N SER A 92 0.59 3.72 -2.69
CA SER A 92 1.29 4.86 -3.31
C SER A 92 2.80 4.62 -3.40
N ALA A 93 3.41 4.07 -2.35
CA ALA A 93 4.83 3.71 -2.35
C ALA A 93 5.12 2.54 -3.30
N PHE A 94 4.21 1.57 -3.42
CA PHE A 94 4.34 0.49 -4.41
C PHE A 94 4.32 1.00 -5.85
N ILE A 95 3.42 1.91 -6.19
CA ILE A 95 3.36 2.50 -7.53
C ILE A 95 4.66 3.25 -7.85
N GLN A 96 5.20 4.02 -6.90
CA GLN A 96 6.48 4.70 -7.11
C GLN A 96 7.67 3.74 -7.18
N LEU A 97 7.66 2.62 -6.43
CA LEU A 97 8.65 1.55 -6.60
C LEU A 97 8.67 1.00 -8.02
N LYS A 98 7.49 0.71 -8.59
CA LYS A 98 7.36 0.22 -9.97
C LYS A 98 7.85 1.25 -10.98
N ASN A 99 7.46 2.51 -10.83
CA ASN A 99 7.92 3.61 -11.69
C ASN A 99 9.45 3.79 -11.67
N LEU A 100 10.07 3.77 -10.49
CA LEU A 100 11.52 3.91 -10.35
C LEU A 100 12.28 2.73 -11.00
N LEU A 101 11.79 1.51 -10.85
CA LEU A 101 12.40 0.33 -11.50
C LEU A 101 12.27 0.36 -13.02
N ALA A 102 11.13 0.81 -13.54
CA ALA A 102 10.86 0.94 -14.97
C ALA A 102 11.66 2.07 -15.63
N SER A 103 11.87 3.18 -14.92
CA SER A 103 12.70 4.31 -15.41
C SER A 103 14.15 3.92 -15.76
N GLY A 104 14.60 2.76 -15.26
CA GLY A 104 15.97 2.28 -15.45
C GLY A 104 17.01 2.97 -14.55
N GLU A 105 16.57 3.86 -13.64
CA GLU A 105 17.42 4.48 -12.62
C GLU A 105 18.06 3.41 -11.72
N TYR A 106 17.29 2.38 -11.35
CA TYR A 106 17.76 1.22 -10.62
C TYR A 106 17.92 0.02 -11.57
N LYS A 107 19.11 -0.58 -11.60
CA LYS A 107 19.39 -1.75 -12.44
C LYS A 107 18.96 -3.07 -11.80
N CYS A 108 18.92 -3.14 -10.48
CA CYS A 108 18.45 -4.32 -9.77
C CYS A 108 16.95 -4.54 -9.99
N ARG A 109 16.51 -5.77 -9.82
CA ARG A 109 15.12 -6.23 -9.92
C ARG A 109 14.76 -7.02 -8.65
N PRO A 110 14.64 -6.33 -7.50
CA PRO A 110 14.27 -6.97 -6.25
C PRO A 110 12.87 -7.59 -6.34
N GLN A 111 12.63 -8.62 -5.53
CA GLN A 111 11.30 -9.20 -5.43
C GLN A 111 10.39 -8.31 -4.57
N ILE A 112 9.28 -7.85 -5.13
CA ILE A 112 8.32 -6.97 -4.46
C ILE A 112 7.01 -7.72 -4.22
N ARG A 113 6.38 -7.50 -3.07
CA ARG A 113 4.98 -7.88 -2.79
C ARG A 113 4.19 -6.70 -2.25
N LEU A 114 2.98 -6.51 -2.77
CA LEU A 114 2.00 -5.55 -2.26
C LEU A 114 0.92 -6.32 -1.50
N LEU A 115 0.81 -6.08 -0.21
CA LEU A 115 -0.26 -6.58 0.65
C LEU A 115 -1.30 -5.48 0.79
N GLU A 116 -2.46 -5.67 0.16
CA GLU A 116 -3.55 -4.69 0.15
C GLU A 116 -4.93 -5.38 0.24
N ILE A 117 -5.89 -4.70 0.86
CA ILE A 117 -7.31 -5.08 0.89
C ILE A 117 -8.01 -4.73 -0.43
N ASP A 118 -7.52 -3.71 -1.12
CA ASP A 118 -8.15 -3.20 -2.34
C ASP A 118 -7.82 -4.05 -3.57
N GLU A 119 -8.81 -4.86 -3.98
CA GLU A 119 -8.77 -5.74 -5.14
C GLU A 119 -8.48 -5.03 -6.47
N ARG A 120 -8.59 -3.70 -6.55
CA ARG A 120 -8.16 -2.99 -7.77
C ARG A 120 -6.68 -3.18 -8.06
N PHE A 121 -5.85 -3.38 -7.03
CA PHE A 121 -4.42 -3.65 -7.19
C PHE A 121 -4.12 -5.09 -7.65
N ASN A 122 -5.13 -5.97 -7.75
CA ASN A 122 -4.97 -7.34 -8.26
C ASN A 122 -4.62 -7.41 -9.77
N VAL A 123 -4.54 -6.25 -10.45
CA VAL A 123 -3.90 -6.15 -11.77
C VAL A 123 -2.40 -6.44 -11.73
N PHE A 124 -1.75 -6.28 -10.56
CA PHE A 124 -0.32 -6.48 -10.39
C PHE A 124 -0.01 -7.91 -9.93
N LYS A 125 0.94 -8.58 -10.57
CA LYS A 125 1.43 -9.92 -10.17
C LYS A 125 2.05 -9.94 -8.75
N GLU A 126 2.44 -8.77 -8.25
CA GLU A 126 2.99 -8.56 -6.92
C GLU A 126 1.90 -8.52 -5.83
N PHE A 127 0.62 -8.38 -6.20
CA PHE A 127 -0.51 -8.26 -5.29
C PHE A 127 -0.73 -9.53 -4.47
N VAL A 128 -1.04 -9.33 -3.20
CA VAL A 128 -1.46 -10.34 -2.24
C VAL A 128 -2.64 -9.72 -1.48
N HIS A 129 -3.82 -10.32 -1.60
CA HIS A 129 -4.97 -9.89 -0.82
C HIS A 129 -4.64 -9.96 0.67
N TYR A 130 -4.79 -8.83 1.37
CA TYR A 130 -4.45 -8.70 2.77
C TYR A 130 -5.55 -7.97 3.53
N ASP A 131 -6.11 -8.68 4.52
CA ASP A 131 -7.04 -8.15 5.51
C ASP A 131 -6.34 -8.16 6.87
N PHE A 132 -6.15 -6.98 7.46
CA PHE A 132 -5.47 -6.86 8.75
C PHE A 132 -6.23 -7.57 9.88
N GLU A 133 -7.55 -7.74 9.77
CA GLU A 133 -8.35 -8.55 10.71
C GLU A 133 -7.95 -10.04 10.66
N LYS A 134 -7.38 -10.46 9.53
CA LYS A 134 -6.85 -11.81 9.27
C LYS A 134 -5.34 -11.77 9.07
N ALA A 135 -4.64 -10.98 9.89
CA ALA A 135 -3.22 -10.61 9.78
C ALA A 135 -2.23 -11.70 9.31
N LEU A 136 -2.47 -12.98 9.64
CA LEU A 136 -1.58 -14.12 9.34
C LEU A 136 -2.16 -15.12 8.32
N GLN A 137 -3.32 -14.85 7.72
CA GLN A 137 -3.85 -15.62 6.59
C GLN A 137 -3.15 -15.20 5.29
N LEU A 138 -1.85 -15.49 5.23
CA LEU A 138 -0.97 -15.12 4.14
C LEU A 138 -0.33 -16.35 3.51
N PRO A 139 0.06 -16.27 2.22
CA PRO A 139 0.78 -17.36 1.56
C PRO A 139 2.05 -17.75 2.34
N PRO A 140 2.22 -19.02 2.75
CA PRO A 140 3.29 -19.45 3.65
C PRO A 140 4.72 -19.11 3.18
N GLU A 141 4.95 -19.00 1.87
CA GLU A 141 6.22 -18.65 1.24
C GLU A 141 6.70 -17.21 1.53
N LEU A 142 5.81 -16.38 2.07
CA LEU A 142 6.12 -15.01 2.47
C LEU A 142 6.73 -14.93 3.87
N LYS A 143 6.60 -15.99 4.68
CA LYS A 143 7.05 -15.99 6.07
C LYS A 143 8.56 -15.83 6.17
N GLY A 144 9.01 -14.89 7.02
CA GLY A 144 10.42 -14.76 7.41
C GLY A 144 11.36 -14.51 6.23
N SER A 145 10.92 -13.72 5.26
CA SER A 145 11.52 -13.69 3.93
C SER A 145 11.84 -12.30 3.39
N PHE A 146 11.38 -11.23 4.06
CA PHE A 146 11.57 -9.86 3.61
C PHE A 146 12.73 -9.16 4.34
N ASP A 147 13.53 -8.43 3.56
CA ASP A 147 14.64 -7.60 4.02
C ASP A 147 14.20 -6.17 4.34
N ARG A 148 13.17 -5.70 3.63
CA ARG A 148 12.71 -4.32 3.67
C ARG A 148 11.20 -4.29 3.68
N ILE A 149 10.61 -3.55 4.61
CA ILE A 149 9.17 -3.48 4.77
C ILE A 149 8.74 -2.03 4.97
N ILE A 150 7.77 -1.59 4.19
CA ILE A 150 6.99 -0.40 4.50
C ILE A 150 5.58 -0.82 4.92
N VAL A 151 5.03 -0.16 5.92
CA VAL A 151 3.69 -0.41 6.43
C VAL A 151 2.97 0.89 6.74
N ASP A 152 1.71 0.98 6.30
CA ASP A 152 0.79 2.09 6.64
C ASP A 152 -0.60 1.54 6.99
N PRO A 153 -0.84 1.18 8.26
CA PRO A 153 -2.09 0.53 8.64
C PRO A 153 -3.27 1.49 8.54
N PRO A 154 -4.46 1.03 8.10
CA PRO A 154 -5.59 1.91 7.78
C PRO A 154 -6.15 2.69 8.96
N PHE A 155 -6.00 2.21 10.20
CA PHE A 155 -6.62 2.83 11.38
C PHE A 155 -5.61 3.25 12.44
N LEU A 156 -5.88 4.40 13.06
CA LEU A 156 -5.13 4.94 14.20
C LEU A 156 -5.63 4.33 15.52
N SER A 157 -5.58 3.01 15.63
CA SER A 157 -5.99 2.25 16.82
C SER A 157 -4.94 1.23 17.23
N ASP A 158 -4.80 1.01 18.54
CA ASP A 158 -3.86 0.03 19.09
C ASP A 158 -4.05 -1.37 18.48
N ASP A 159 -5.29 -1.80 18.27
CA ASP A 159 -5.61 -3.10 17.68
C ASP A 159 -5.14 -3.22 16.22
N CYS A 160 -5.44 -2.22 15.38
CA CYS A 160 -5.00 -2.20 13.99
C CYS A 160 -3.47 -2.17 13.88
N GLN A 161 -2.82 -1.29 14.64
CA GLN A 161 -1.35 -1.18 14.68
C GLN A 161 -0.70 -2.48 15.17
N THR A 162 -1.30 -3.13 16.18
CA THR A 162 -0.82 -4.42 16.69
C THR A 162 -0.93 -5.51 15.62
N LYS A 163 -2.09 -5.65 14.97
CA LYS A 163 -2.32 -6.63 13.91
C LYS A 163 -1.39 -6.43 12.71
N ALA A 164 -1.22 -5.18 12.26
CA ALA A 164 -0.28 -4.87 11.19
C ALA A 164 1.17 -5.20 11.59
N THR A 165 1.57 -4.90 12.83
CA THR A 165 2.91 -5.27 13.34
C THR A 165 3.10 -6.78 13.38
N LEU A 166 2.07 -7.55 13.76
CA LEU A 166 2.12 -9.02 13.73
C LEU A 166 2.41 -9.52 12.32
N THR A 167 1.75 -8.95 11.31
CA THR A 167 2.03 -9.24 9.90
C THR A 167 3.47 -8.87 9.53
N VAL A 168 3.90 -7.64 9.80
CA VAL A 168 5.24 -7.15 9.45
C VAL A 168 6.33 -8.02 10.09
N ARG A 169 6.17 -8.40 11.36
CA ARG A 169 7.07 -9.31 12.07
C ARG A 169 7.08 -10.72 11.50
N TRP A 170 5.93 -11.20 11.02
CA TRP A 170 5.83 -12.52 10.39
C TRP A 170 6.51 -12.54 9.01
N LEU A 171 6.49 -11.43 8.28
CA LEU A 171 7.14 -11.26 6.98
C LEU A 171 8.66 -11.09 7.08
N ALA A 172 9.15 -10.38 8.10
CA ALA A 172 10.55 -10.01 8.23
C ALA A 172 11.50 -11.21 8.46
N LYS A 173 12.65 -11.25 7.78
CA LYS A 173 13.69 -12.29 7.98
C LYS A 173 14.21 -12.34 9.42
N GLY A 174 14.21 -11.19 10.10
CA GLY A 174 14.51 -11.05 11.52
C GLY A 174 13.77 -9.86 12.11
N TRP A 175 13.98 -9.61 13.40
CA TRP A 175 13.29 -8.52 14.13
C TRP A 175 14.28 -7.66 14.90
N THR A 176 15.36 -7.28 14.22
CA THR A 176 16.41 -6.38 14.71
C THR A 176 16.83 -5.43 13.58
N PRO A 177 17.44 -4.27 13.89
CA PRO A 177 17.89 -3.31 12.87
C PRO A 177 18.84 -3.89 11.81
N GLU A 178 19.61 -4.92 12.16
CA GLU A 178 20.61 -5.54 11.27
C GLU A 178 19.98 -6.54 10.29
N THR A 179 18.75 -7.00 10.58
CA THR A 179 18.10 -8.09 9.84
C THR A 179 16.93 -7.63 8.98
N VAL A 180 16.36 -6.45 9.27
CA VAL A 180 15.26 -5.88 8.50
C VAL A 180 15.31 -4.36 8.55
N ARG A 181 15.10 -3.71 7.41
CA ARG A 181 14.79 -2.27 7.33
C ARG A 181 13.28 -2.07 7.37
N ILE A 182 12.79 -1.24 8.29
CA ILE A 182 11.36 -0.98 8.46
C ILE A 182 11.11 0.51 8.32
N ILE A 183 10.08 0.84 7.56
CA ILE A 183 9.43 2.15 7.52
C ILE A 183 7.98 1.94 7.95
N ALA A 184 7.54 2.57 9.02
CA ALA A 184 6.15 2.60 9.44
C ALA A 184 5.63 4.02 9.28
N CYS A 185 4.53 4.18 8.57
CA CYS A 185 3.80 5.44 8.47
C CYS A 185 2.48 5.28 9.20
N THR A 186 2.16 6.20 10.09
CA THR A 186 0.89 6.21 10.84
C THR A 186 0.76 7.56 11.55
N GLY A 187 -0.34 7.76 12.27
CA GLY A 187 -0.57 8.97 13.06
C GLY A 187 0.48 9.20 14.14
N GLU A 188 0.81 10.47 14.36
CA GLU A 188 1.51 11.03 15.51
C GLU A 188 1.17 10.37 16.86
N ARG A 189 -0.13 10.13 17.11
CA ARG A 189 -0.66 9.63 18.37
C ARG A 189 -0.28 8.18 18.63
N MET A 190 0.14 7.45 17.60
CA MET A 190 0.60 6.07 17.69
C MET A 190 2.10 5.97 18.04
N GLU A 191 2.82 7.09 18.14
CA GLU A 191 4.27 7.12 18.38
C GLU A 191 4.71 6.24 19.56
N THR A 192 4.03 6.35 20.69
CA THR A 192 4.41 5.63 21.91
C THR A 192 4.28 4.11 21.75
N ILE A 193 3.24 3.65 21.07
CA ILE A 193 3.02 2.21 20.85
C ILE A 193 3.95 1.68 19.75
N ILE A 194 4.18 2.45 18.68
CA ILE A 194 5.09 2.08 17.58
C ILE A 194 6.53 1.95 18.08
N THR A 195 7.08 3.01 18.68
CA THR A 195 8.50 3.08 19.05
C THR A 195 8.80 2.35 20.36
N GLY A 196 7.86 2.35 21.32
CA GLY A 196 8.09 1.78 22.64
C GLY A 196 7.71 0.30 22.79
N LYS A 197 6.76 -0.20 21.99
CA LYS A 197 6.20 -1.56 22.17
C LYS A 197 6.30 -2.42 20.92
N LEU A 198 5.63 -2.02 19.85
CA LEU A 198 5.40 -2.85 18.67
C LEU A 198 6.69 -3.07 17.87
N TYR A 199 7.39 -1.98 17.55
CA TYR A 199 8.60 -2.02 16.74
C TYR A 199 9.87 -1.67 17.53
N GLY A 200 9.78 -1.40 18.83
CA GLY A 200 10.92 -0.99 19.66
C GLY A 200 12.11 -1.96 19.61
N LYS A 201 11.84 -3.28 19.59
CA LYS A 201 12.91 -4.30 19.43
C LYS A 201 13.56 -4.27 18.05
N ALA A 202 12.81 -3.91 17.01
CA ALA A 202 13.33 -3.73 15.66
C ALA A 202 14.07 -2.38 15.49
N GLY A 203 14.11 -1.55 16.55
CA GLY A 203 14.82 -0.28 16.60
C GLY A 203 14.12 0.88 15.89
N VAL A 204 12.82 0.76 15.60
CA VAL A 204 12.06 1.83 14.95
C VAL A 204 11.90 3.04 15.88
N LYS A 205 12.20 4.22 15.35
CA LYS A 205 12.14 5.53 16.02
C LYS A 205 11.44 6.54 15.13
N THR A 206 10.96 7.60 15.74
CA THR A 206 10.39 8.76 15.04
C THR A 206 11.46 9.45 14.20
N THR A 207 11.13 9.76 12.94
CA THR A 207 12.00 10.52 12.03
C THR A 207 11.58 11.98 11.96
N ASP A 208 12.45 12.85 11.47
CA ASP A 208 12.16 14.26 11.17
C ASP A 208 11.50 14.49 9.79
N TYR A 209 11.08 13.41 9.10
CA TYR A 209 10.46 13.50 7.79
C TYR A 209 8.97 13.89 7.89
N ASP A 210 8.60 14.94 7.16
CA ASP A 210 7.22 15.41 7.04
C ASP A 210 6.48 14.69 5.90
N ILE A 211 5.58 13.78 6.27
CA ILE A 211 4.82 12.95 5.33
C ILE A 211 3.59 13.69 4.81
N LYS A 212 3.42 13.74 3.48
CA LYS A 212 2.33 14.48 2.84
C LYS A 212 1.42 13.59 2.03
N HIS A 213 0.12 13.88 2.08
CA HIS A 213 -0.94 13.18 1.36
C HIS A 213 -1.46 14.01 0.19
N ALA A 214 -1.85 13.37 -0.90
CA ALA A 214 -2.23 14.01 -2.17
C ALA A 214 -3.42 14.97 -2.01
N LYS A 215 -4.41 14.62 -1.19
CA LYS A 215 -5.59 15.45 -0.92
C LYS A 215 -5.55 16.17 0.43
N GLY A 216 -4.40 16.12 1.11
CA GLY A 216 -4.26 16.60 2.49
C GLY A 216 -5.02 15.73 3.49
N LEU A 217 -4.59 15.78 4.75
CA LEU A 217 -5.23 15.08 5.86
C LEU A 217 -5.23 15.98 7.08
N SER A 218 -6.31 15.93 7.87
CA SER A 218 -6.41 16.70 9.12
C SER A 218 -5.62 16.06 10.27
N ASN A 219 -5.41 14.75 10.24
CA ASN A 219 -4.58 14.05 11.23
C ASN A 219 -3.10 14.30 10.92
N GLU A 220 -2.29 14.53 11.95
CA GLU A 220 -0.85 14.60 11.82
C GLU A 220 -0.29 13.19 11.65
N PHE A 221 0.31 12.91 10.50
CA PHE A 221 1.01 11.66 10.25
C PHE A 221 2.51 11.84 10.44
N ARG A 222 3.19 10.74 10.79
CA ARG A 222 4.64 10.70 10.94
C ARG A 222 5.21 9.49 10.24
N THR A 223 6.47 9.61 9.88
CA THR A 223 7.29 8.47 9.45
C THR A 223 8.17 8.01 10.60
N TYR A 224 8.13 6.71 10.86
CA TYR A 224 9.00 6.03 11.81
C TYR A 224 9.88 5.04 11.05
N ALA A 225 11.16 4.96 11.37
CA ALA A 225 12.08 4.05 10.70
C ALA A 225 13.11 3.48 11.69
N ASN A 226 13.80 2.40 11.33
CA ASN A 226 14.92 1.86 12.12
C ASN A 226 16.31 2.13 11.51
N PHE A 227 16.37 2.92 10.44
CA PHE A 227 17.58 3.51 9.86
C PHE A 227 17.39 5.00 9.52
N GLU A 228 18.49 5.76 9.57
CA GLU A 228 18.56 7.11 8.99
C GLU A 228 18.96 7.04 7.52
N CYS A 229 18.68 8.09 6.77
CA CYS A 229 19.08 8.20 5.36
C CYS A 229 19.33 9.67 4.98
N ASP A 230 19.41 9.95 3.69
CA ASP A 230 19.56 11.31 3.17
C ASP A 230 18.27 12.13 3.26
N ALA A 231 17.11 11.46 3.31
CA ALA A 231 15.82 12.12 3.42
C ALA A 231 15.40 12.41 4.87
N TRP A 232 15.96 11.69 5.85
CA TRP A 232 15.57 11.83 7.25
C TRP A 232 16.63 11.42 8.27
N LYS A 233 16.54 12.04 9.44
CA LYS A 233 17.26 11.71 10.68
C LYS A 233 16.28 11.38 11.79
N TRP A 234 16.80 10.92 12.92
CA TRP A 234 15.96 10.76 14.11
C TRP A 234 15.45 12.11 14.59
N ALA A 235 14.13 12.18 14.83
CA ALA A 235 13.55 13.34 15.48
C ALA A 235 14.22 13.53 16.85
N ALA A 236 14.52 14.78 17.20
CA ALA A 236 15.02 15.10 18.51
C ALA A 236 13.98 14.67 19.57
N PRO A 237 14.42 14.08 20.70
CA PRO A 237 13.52 13.69 21.79
C PRO A 237 12.86 14.88 22.49
#